data_AF-A0A383DPM4-F1
#
_entry.id   AF-A0A383DPM4-F1
#
_cell.length_a   1.000
_cell.length_b   1.000
_cell.length_c   1.000
_cell.angle_alpha   90.00
_cell.angle_beta   90.00
_cell.angle_gamma   90.00
#
_symmetry.space_group_name_H-M   'P 1'
#
loop_
_entity.id
_entity.type
_entity.pdbx_description
1 polymer ?
#
loop_
_entity_poly.entity_id
_entity_poly.type
_entity_poly.pdbx_seq_one_letter_code
_entity_poly.pdbx_strand_id
1 'polypeptide(L)'
;MKSELTPGQIERYQQDGVVVVEGLLDAEELQTWRTYVDEAVANRQDRKLANGDMKSAIPRSTTRFYHMVRARISPRADGAR
;
A
#
# COMPACT_ATOMS: atom_id res chain seq x y z
N MET A 1 -0.35 7.27 13.86
CA MET A 1 0.60 6.60 12.96
C MET A 1 1.90 6.55 13.73
N LYS A 2 2.57 5.41 13.76
CA LYS A 2 3.86 5.30 14.45
C LYS A 2 4.96 5.96 13.61
N SER A 3 5.61 6.97 14.18
CA SER A 3 6.71 7.71 13.56
C SER A 3 8.07 7.43 14.18
N GLU A 4 8.09 6.79 15.36
CA GLU A 4 9.31 6.50 16.11
C GLU A 4 9.71 5.04 15.92
N LEU A 5 11.01 4.81 15.76
CA LEU A 5 11.62 3.49 15.69
C LEU A 5 12.38 3.20 16.97
N THR A 6 12.28 1.98 17.46
CA THR A 6 13.09 1.54 18.59
C THR A 6 14.53 1.27 18.15
N PRO A 7 15.52 1.35 19.06
CA PRO A 7 16.91 1.00 18.73
C PRO A 7 17.04 -0.39 18.09
N GLY A 8 16.30 -1.39 18.61
CA GLY A 8 16.30 -2.74 18.04
C GLY A 8 15.74 -2.82 16.62
N GLN A 9 14.76 -1.98 16.26
CA GLN A 9 14.26 -1.91 14.87
C GLN A 9 15.28 -1.27 13.93
N ILE A 10 16.03 -0.27 14.42
CA ILE A 10 17.10 0.37 13.67
C ILE A 10 18.22 -0.64 13.41
N GLU A 11 18.67 -1.35 14.44
CA GLU A 11 19.69 -2.40 14.31
C GLU A 11 19.26 -3.48 13.32
N ARG A 12 18.00 -3.94 13.41
CA ARG A 12 17.45 -4.94 12.50
C ARG A 12 17.45 -4.46 11.06
N TYR A 13 17.04 -3.23 10.81
CA TYR A 13 17.09 -2.63 9.48
C TYR A 13 18.52 -2.53 8.95
N GLN A 14 19.50 -2.17 9.79
CA GLN A 14 20.91 -2.11 9.39
C GLN A 14 21.47 -3.48 8.99
N GLN A 15 21.02 -4.55 9.65
CA GLN A 15 21.49 -5.92 9.39
C GLN A 15 20.79 -6.56 8.19
N ASP A 16 19.46 -6.44 8.14
CA ASP A 16 18.63 -7.19 7.19
C ASP A 16 18.21 -6.36 5.96
N GLY A 17 18.42 -5.03 5.99
CA GLY A 17 17.95 -4.10 4.97
C GLY A 17 16.43 -3.88 4.96
N VAL A 18 15.70 -4.53 5.87
CA VAL A 18 14.25 -4.43 6.03
C VAL A 18 13.88 -4.59 7.51
N VAL A 19 12.81 -3.92 7.93
CA VAL A 19 12.25 -4.07 9.28
C VAL A 19 10.73 -4.04 9.21
N VAL A 20 10.08 -4.89 10.00
CA VAL A 20 8.62 -4.91 10.16
C VAL A 20 8.24 -4.04 11.36
N VAL A 21 7.35 -3.08 11.13
CA VAL A 21 6.80 -2.22 12.18
C VAL A 21 5.34 -2.60 12.42
N GLU A 22 5.11 -3.34 13.49
CA GLU A 22 3.76 -3.76 13.89
C GLU A 22 2.88 -2.56 14.24
N GLY A 23 1.66 -2.53 13.72
CA GLY A 23 0.70 -1.46 13.95
C GLY A 23 1.23 -0.07 13.55
N LEU A 24 1.94 0.02 12.41
CA LEU A 24 2.39 1.30 11.84
C LEU A 24 1.22 2.29 11.71
N LEU A 25 0.09 1.77 11.21
CA LEU A 25 -1.21 2.42 11.24
C LEU A 25 -2.09 1.62 12.20
N ASP A 26 -2.84 2.31 13.05
CA ASP A 26 -3.94 1.67 13.76
C ASP A 26 -5.13 1.42 12.81
N ALA A 27 -6.18 0.80 13.34
CA ALA A 27 -7.34 0.42 12.53
C ALA A 27 -8.06 1.63 11.92
N GLU A 28 -8.20 2.73 12.65
CA GLU A 28 -8.89 3.93 12.16
C GLU A 28 -8.06 4.63 11.08
N GLU A 29 -6.75 4.77 11.34
CA GLU A 29 -5.82 5.37 10.40
C GLU A 29 -5.70 4.57 9.10
N LEU A 30 -5.66 3.23 9.21
CA LEU A 30 -5.65 2.36 8.05
C LEU A 30 -6.92 2.51 7.20
N GLN A 31 -8.08 2.62 7.84
CA GLN A 31 -9.36 2.82 7.15
C GLN A 31 -9.43 4.19 6.47
N THR A 32 -8.93 5.21 7.15
CA THR A 32 -8.81 6.57 6.61
C THR A 32 -7.91 6.57 5.38
N TRP A 33 -6.73 5.96 5.48
CA TRP A 33 -5.78 5.86 4.38
C TRP A 33 -6.35 5.09 3.19
N ARG A 34 -7.04 3.97 3.43
CA ARG A 34 -7.75 3.21 2.39
C ARG A 34 -8.77 4.05 1.64
N THR A 35 -9.57 4.82 2.37
CA THR A 35 -10.62 5.67 1.77
C THR A 35 -10.01 6.67 0.79
N TYR A 36 -9.00 7.42 1.22
CA TYR A 36 -8.37 8.43 0.39
C TYR A 36 -7.56 7.85 -0.76
N VAL A 37 -6.86 6.72 -0.54
CA VAL A 37 -6.11 6.05 -1.61
C VAL A 37 -7.06 5.46 -2.66
N ASP A 38 -8.16 4.85 -2.25
CA ASP A 38 -9.16 4.30 -3.17
C ASP A 38 -9.78 5.41 -4.02
N GLU A 39 -10.14 6.54 -3.41
CA GLU A 39 -10.63 7.72 -4.11
C GLU A 39 -9.59 8.26 -5.10
N ALA A 40 -8.33 8.42 -4.67
CA ALA A 40 -7.25 8.92 -5.51
C ALA A 40 -6.95 7.99 -6.70
N VAL A 41 -6.98 6.67 -6.49
CA VAL A 41 -6.79 5.67 -7.55
C VAL A 41 -7.95 5.70 -8.54
N ALA A 42 -9.20 5.76 -8.05
CA ALA A 42 -10.39 5.87 -8.90
C ALA A 42 -10.36 7.15 -9.74
N ASN A 43 -9.99 8.27 -9.12
CA ASN A 43 -9.88 9.58 -9.77
C ASN A 43 -8.67 9.68 -10.72
N ARG A 44 -7.71 8.75 -10.66
CA ARG A 44 -6.53 8.77 -11.53
C ARG A 44 -6.89 8.44 -12.98
N GLN A 45 -7.93 7.65 -13.26
CA GLN A 45 -8.45 7.35 -14.61
C GLN A 45 -7.34 7.21 -15.70
N ASP A 46 -6.31 6.42 -15.44
CA ASP A 46 -5.15 6.22 -16.34
C ASP A 46 -4.37 7.49 -16.74
N ARG A 47 -4.60 8.63 -16.07
CA ARG A 47 -3.72 9.79 -16.18
C ARG A 47 -2.35 9.40 -15.66
N LYS A 48 -1.38 9.37 -16.59
CA LYS A 48 0.04 9.33 -16.25
C LYS A 48 0.30 10.43 -15.22
N LEU A 49 1.07 10.12 -14.19
CA LEU A 49 1.60 11.14 -13.29
C LEU A 49 2.33 12.13 -14.19
N ALA A 50 1.74 13.30 -14.42
CA ALA A 50 2.35 14.33 -15.22
C ALA A 50 3.49 14.90 -14.38
N ASN A 51 4.66 14.27 -14.54
CA ASN A 51 6.02 14.83 -14.48
C ASN A 51 7.00 13.67 -14.29
N GLY A 52 7.84 13.46 -15.30
CA GLY A 52 8.92 12.47 -15.26
C GLY A 52 9.00 11.71 -16.56
N ASP A 53 9.67 12.29 -17.55
CA ASP A 53 10.13 11.62 -18.76
C ASP A 53 10.70 10.23 -18.46
N MET A 54 10.00 9.18 -18.85
CA MET A 54 10.69 7.99 -19.34
C MET A 54 9.77 7.13 -20.17
N LYS A 55 10.18 6.90 -21.42
CA LYS A 55 9.74 5.75 -22.19
C LYS A 55 10.06 4.49 -21.37
N SER A 56 9.04 3.83 -20.82
CA SER A 56 9.07 2.37 -20.76
C SER A 56 7.67 1.85 -21.07
N ALA A 57 7.59 1.19 -22.22
CA ALA A 57 6.40 0.51 -22.67
C ALA A 57 6.23 -0.76 -21.84
N ILE A 58 5.36 -0.74 -20.84
CA ILE A 58 4.72 -1.96 -20.34
C ILE A 58 3.24 -1.65 -20.08
N PRO A 59 2.33 -2.03 -20.99
CA PRO A 59 0.90 -1.86 -20.77
C PRO A 59 0.42 -3.06 -19.94
N ARG A 60 0.44 -2.94 -18.62
CA ARG A 60 -0.37 -3.81 -17.77
C ARG A 60 -1.35 -2.94 -17.01
N SER A 61 -2.57 -2.88 -17.54
CA SER A 61 -3.80 -2.42 -16.90
C SER A 61 -3.63 -2.22 -15.39
N THR A 62 -3.47 -0.96 -15.00
CA THR A 62 -3.29 -0.49 -13.63
C THR A 62 -4.44 -0.96 -12.73
N THR A 63 -5.64 -1.06 -13.30
CA THR A 63 -6.87 -1.61 -12.70
C THR A 63 -6.71 -3.06 -12.28
N ARG A 64 -6.05 -3.91 -13.09
CA ARG A 64 -5.89 -5.34 -12.80
C ARG A 64 -4.88 -5.60 -11.68
N PHE A 65 -3.85 -4.76 -11.57
CA PHE A 65 -2.92 -4.81 -10.44
C PHE A 65 -3.61 -4.40 -9.14
N TYR A 66 -4.38 -3.31 -9.15
CA TYR A 66 -5.15 -2.87 -7.99
C TYR A 66 -6.17 -3.91 -7.53
N HIS A 67 -6.95 -4.52 -8.44
CA HIS A 67 -7.88 -5.60 -8.07
C HIS A 67 -7.16 -6.84 -7.52
N MET A 68 -5.99 -7.20 -8.06
CA MET A 68 -5.19 -8.33 -7.57
C MET A 68 -4.63 -8.08 -6.16
N VAL A 69 -4.15 -6.86 -5.89
CA VAL A 69 -3.66 -6.46 -4.56
C VAL A 69 -4.83 -6.40 -3.57
N ARG A 70 -5.96 -5.80 -3.94
CA ARG A 70 -7.18 -5.75 -3.11
C ARG A 70 -7.72 -7.14 -2.75
N ALA A 71 -7.70 -8.09 -3.70
CA ALA A 71 -8.13 -9.47 -3.47
C ALA A 71 -7.19 -10.26 -2.51
N ARG A 72 -5.93 -9.86 -2.39
CA ARG A 72 -4.93 -10.54 -1.57
C ARG A 72 -4.81 -9.99 -0.15
N ILE A 73 -5.23 -8.74 0.07
CA ILE A 73 -5.19 -8.07 1.39
C ILE A 73 -6.57 -8.12 2.10
N SER A 74 -7.64 -8.45 1.39
CA SER A 74 -8.95 -8.65 2.02
C SER A 74 -8.98 -10.03 2.68
N PRO A 75 -9.20 -10.13 4.01
CA PRO A 75 -9.50 -11.42 4.61
C PRO A 75 -10.80 -11.92 3.97
N ARG A 76 -10.76 -13.15 3.47
CA ARG A 76 -11.92 -13.88 2.99
C ARG A 76 -12.97 -13.81 4.10
N ALA A 77 -14.02 -13.05 3.90
CA ALA A 77 -15.22 -13.13 4.72
C ALA A 77 -15.89 -14.47 4.39
N ASP A 78 -15.30 -15.55 4.90
CA ASP A 78 -15.86 -16.89 4.87
C ASP A 78 -16.08 -17.30 6.33
N GLY A 79 -17.35 -17.39 6.69
CA GLY A 79 -17.82 -18.19 7.82
C GLY A 79 -18.49 -17.41 8.95
N ALA A 80 -19.81 -17.22 8.85
CA ALA A 80 -20.75 -17.75 9.84
C ALA A 80 -22.22 -17.55 9.42
N ARG A 81 -22.81 -18.67 8.96
CA ARG A 81 -24.24 -19.04 8.87
C ARG A 81 -25.10 -18.41 7.80
#